data_AF-A0A9X1RDB3-F1
#
_entry.id   AF-A0A9X1RDB3-F1
#
_cell.length_a   1.000
_cell.length_b   1.000
_cell.length_c   1.000
_cell.angle_alpha   90.00
_cell.angle_beta   90.00
_cell.angle_gamma   90.00
#
_symmetry.space_group_name_H-M   'P 1'
#
loop_
_entity.id
_entity.type
_entity.pdbx_description
1 polymer ?
#
loop_
_entity_poly.entity_id
_entity_poly.type
_entity_poly.pdbx_seq_one_letter_code
_entity_poly.pdbx_strand_id
1 'polypeptide(L)'
;MVFILSDDGRDDEYPEAERAFERYQTYLAENQAAFPPRAYELATSDWFYHTRDHRCPHDAWLESLQVLERPGSQPRQRSCSIALRLLGAYKDGHIEIRYPTVYAYSLRELRPMRRRTVIGATTNFASPIAVT
;
A
#
# COMPACT_ATOMS: atom_id res chain seq x y z
N MET A 1 3.95 -3.42 15.93
CA MET A 1 2.48 -3.44 16.01
C MET A 1 1.93 -3.68 14.61
N VAL A 2 0.99 -4.62 14.44
CA VAL A 2 0.32 -4.90 13.15
C VAL A 2 -0.99 -4.09 13.07
N PHE A 3 -0.91 -3.04 12.25
CA PHE A 3 -1.94 -2.33 11.48
C PHE A 3 -3.30 -1.93 12.09
N ILE A 4 -3.53 -0.61 12.02
CA ILE A 4 -4.78 0.14 11.78
C ILE A 4 -5.82 0.17 12.93
N LEU A 5 -5.82 -0.78 13.87
CA LEU A 5 -6.84 -0.81 14.95
C LEU A 5 -6.26 -0.86 16.36
N SER A 6 -4.94 -0.85 16.50
CA SER A 6 -4.24 -1.17 17.74
C SER A 6 -4.37 -0.16 18.88
N ASP A 7 -4.75 1.07 18.57
CA ASP A 7 -4.61 2.17 19.53
C ASP A 7 -5.86 2.43 20.38
N ASP A 8 -6.93 1.66 20.15
CA ASP A 8 -8.17 1.75 20.93
C ASP A 8 -8.41 0.57 21.88
N GLY A 9 -7.38 -0.26 22.11
CA GLY A 9 -7.45 -1.39 23.04
C GLY A 9 -8.10 -2.64 22.48
N ARG A 10 -8.43 -2.70 21.18
CA ARG A 10 -8.93 -3.93 20.53
C ARG A 10 -7.88 -5.02 20.34
N ASP A 11 -6.60 -4.75 20.54
CA ASP A 11 -5.55 -5.76 20.35
C ASP A 11 -5.60 -6.90 21.39
N ASP A 12 -6.15 -6.66 22.60
CA ASP A 12 -6.45 -7.72 23.58
C ASP A 12 -7.41 -8.79 22.99
N GLU A 13 -8.18 -8.42 21.95
CA GLU A 13 -9.13 -9.28 21.24
C GLU A 13 -8.46 -10.11 20.13
N TYR A 14 -7.22 -9.79 19.69
CA TYR A 14 -6.56 -10.42 18.53
C TYR A 14 -5.10 -10.88 18.80
N PRO A 15 -4.86 -11.80 19.76
CA PRO A 15 -3.52 -12.31 20.09
C PRO A 15 -2.80 -12.98 18.92
N GLU A 16 -3.52 -13.38 17.88
CA GLU A 16 -2.92 -13.97 16.68
C GLU A 16 -2.15 -12.94 15.82
N ALA A 17 -2.55 -11.66 15.86
CA ALA A 17 -1.89 -10.59 15.10
C ALA A 17 -0.53 -10.24 15.73
N GLU A 18 -0.45 -10.17 17.05
CA GLU A 18 0.79 -9.98 17.80
C GLU A 18 1.77 -11.11 17.50
N ARG A 19 1.33 -12.37 17.65
CA ARG A 19 2.13 -13.56 17.33
C ARG A 19 2.57 -13.58 15.86
N ALA A 20 1.76 -13.09 14.93
CA ALA A 20 2.14 -13.00 13.53
C ALA A 20 3.28 -12.00 13.29
N PHE A 21 3.26 -10.87 14.00
CA PHE A 21 4.33 -9.88 13.93
C PHE A 21 5.62 -10.39 14.57
N GLU A 22 5.54 -11.07 15.70
CA GLU A 22 6.69 -11.74 16.32
C GLU A 22 7.34 -12.74 15.36
N ARG A 23 6.53 -13.59 14.71
CA ARG A 23 7.03 -14.52 13.67
C ARG A 23 7.72 -13.79 12.52
N TYR A 24 7.17 -12.66 12.09
CA TYR A 24 7.78 -11.83 11.06
C TYR A 24 9.13 -11.24 11.51
N GLN A 25 9.22 -10.74 12.75
CA GLN A 25 10.46 -10.23 13.32
C GLN A 25 11.53 -11.32 13.44
N THR A 26 11.16 -12.51 13.92
CA THR A 26 12.05 -13.68 13.95
C THR A 26 12.54 -14.03 12.56
N TYR A 27 11.65 -14.07 11.57
CA TYR A 27 12.02 -14.34 10.18
C TYR A 27 13.03 -13.32 9.64
N LEU A 28 12.83 -12.02 9.91
CA LEU A 28 13.78 -10.98 9.52
C LEU A 28 15.16 -11.26 10.14
N ALA A 29 15.21 -11.48 11.45
CA ALA A 29 16.46 -11.73 12.17
C ALA A 29 17.21 -12.96 11.64
N GLU A 30 16.50 -14.08 11.43
CA GLU A 30 17.08 -15.33 10.91
C GLU A 30 17.59 -15.21 9.47
N ASN A 31 16.98 -14.33 8.68
CA ASN A 31 17.27 -14.19 7.25
C ASN A 31 18.00 -12.88 6.90
N GLN A 32 18.56 -12.17 7.88
CA GLN A 32 19.21 -10.87 7.69
C GLN A 32 20.17 -10.84 6.49
N ALA A 33 21.01 -11.87 6.35
CA ALA A 33 22.01 -11.96 5.29
C ALA A 33 21.43 -12.12 3.87
N ALA A 34 20.16 -12.54 3.75
CA ALA A 34 19.48 -12.68 2.46
C ALA A 34 18.89 -11.36 1.95
N PHE A 35 18.77 -10.34 2.81
CA PHE A 35 18.17 -9.07 2.43
C PHE A 35 19.19 -8.05 1.91
N PRO A 36 18.80 -7.19 0.96
CA PRO A 36 19.52 -5.96 0.70
C PRO A 36 19.61 -5.13 2.00
N PRO A 37 20.78 -4.54 2.34
CA PRO A 37 20.98 -3.85 3.62
C PRO A 37 19.91 -2.80 3.94
N ARG A 38 19.54 -1.97 2.95
CA ARG A 38 18.51 -0.94 3.11
C ARG A 38 17.10 -1.50 3.28
N ALA A 39 16.82 -2.66 2.68
CA ALA A 39 15.52 -3.31 2.86
C ALA A 39 15.40 -3.89 4.28
N TYR A 40 16.48 -4.47 4.81
CA TYR A 40 16.53 -4.95 6.19
C TYR A 40 16.42 -3.80 7.20
N GLU A 41 17.18 -2.72 6.98
CA GLU A 41 17.13 -1.50 7.81
C GLU A 41 15.71 -0.93 7.88
N LEU A 42 15.02 -0.86 6.74
CA LEU A 42 13.63 -0.40 6.69
C LEU A 42 12.69 -1.35 7.44
N ALA A 43 12.78 -2.65 7.15
CA ALA A 43 11.93 -3.69 7.73
C ALA A 43 12.13 -3.89 9.24
N THR A 44 13.26 -3.44 9.80
CA THR A 44 13.56 -3.51 11.24
C THR A 44 13.49 -2.16 11.93
N SER A 45 13.12 -1.10 11.20
CA SER A 45 13.00 0.24 11.78
C SER A 45 11.83 0.35 12.76
N ASP A 46 12.00 1.21 13.76
CA ASP A 46 11.00 1.51 14.78
C ASP A 46 9.83 2.36 14.27
N TRP A 47 10.05 3.13 13.19
CA TRP A 47 9.10 4.10 12.66
C TRP A 47 8.20 3.58 11.55
N PHE A 48 8.68 2.64 10.72
CA PHE A 48 7.97 2.23 9.49
C PHE A 48 6.61 1.57 9.76
N TYR A 49 6.44 0.97 10.93
CA TYR A 49 5.20 0.34 11.37
C TYR A 49 4.47 1.12 12.47
N HIS A 50 5.04 2.24 12.94
CA HIS A 50 4.50 2.99 14.07
C HIS A 50 3.56 4.10 13.59
N THR A 51 2.26 3.93 13.77
CA THR A 51 1.24 4.86 13.26
C THR A 51 1.33 6.27 13.84
N ARG A 52 1.92 6.44 15.03
CA ARG A 52 2.16 7.76 15.64
C ARG A 52 3.47 8.41 15.21
N ASP A 53 4.35 7.70 14.52
CA ASP A 53 5.54 8.31 13.94
C ASP A 53 5.14 9.03 12.66
N HIS A 54 5.51 10.30 12.53
CA HIS A 54 5.16 11.12 11.38
C HIS A 54 5.85 10.64 10.08
N ARG A 55 6.93 9.85 10.20
CA ARG A 55 7.62 9.23 9.06
C ARG A 55 6.88 8.01 8.52
N CYS A 56 5.90 7.49 9.26
CA CYS A 56 5.19 6.27 8.90
C CYS A 56 4.44 6.40 7.56
N PRO A 57 4.56 5.41 6.66
CA PRO A 57 3.90 5.44 5.36
C PRO A 57 2.41 5.03 5.41
N HIS A 58 1.90 4.55 6.55
CA HIS A 58 0.50 4.17 6.67
C HIS A 58 -0.40 5.37 6.40
N ASP A 59 -1.45 5.20 5.59
CA ASP A 59 -2.33 6.28 5.13
C ASP A 59 -1.66 7.42 4.34
N ALA A 60 -0.42 7.24 3.86
CA ALA A 60 0.21 8.19 2.96
C ALA A 60 -0.50 8.26 1.60
N TRP A 61 -0.59 9.45 1.02
CA TRP A 61 -1.29 9.69 -0.24
C TRP A 61 -0.31 9.65 -1.41
N LEU A 62 -0.62 8.85 -2.44
CA LEU A 62 0.17 8.84 -3.67
C LEU A 62 0.04 10.18 -4.39
N GLU A 63 1.13 10.93 -4.50
CA GLU A 63 1.19 12.18 -5.27
C GLU A 63 1.73 11.94 -6.68
N SER A 64 2.75 11.08 -6.80
CA SER A 64 3.30 10.73 -8.11
C SER A 64 3.83 9.30 -8.17
N LEU A 65 3.68 8.69 -9.35
CA LEU A 65 4.24 7.40 -9.72
C LEU A 65 4.89 7.55 -11.09
N GLN A 66 6.19 7.27 -11.16
CA GLN A 66 6.92 7.20 -12.42
C GLN A 66 7.42 5.78 -12.63
N VAL A 67 7.07 5.21 -13.78
CA VAL A 67 7.65 3.96 -14.29
C VAL A 67 8.44 4.32 -15.54
N LEU A 68 9.73 4.05 -15.52
CA LEU A 68 10.64 4.39 -16.62
C LEU A 68 11.28 3.11 -17.15
N GLU A 69 10.87 2.71 -18.35
CA GLU A 69 11.52 1.67 -19.13
C GLU A 69 12.50 2.30 -20.12
N ARG A 70 13.78 1.96 -20.01
CA ARG A 70 14.81 2.37 -20.98
C ARG A 70 15.20 1.19 -21.86
N PRO A 71 15.26 1.36 -23.19
CA PRO A 71 15.79 0.34 -24.07
C PRO A 71 17.27 0.09 -23.76
N GLY A 72 17.66 -1.18 -23.71
CA GLY A 72 19.05 -1.61 -23.68
C GLY A 72 19.64 -1.72 -25.09
N SER A 73 20.86 -2.23 -25.17
CA SER A 73 21.55 -2.46 -26.45
C SER A 73 20.92 -3.56 -27.30
N GLN A 74 20.11 -4.44 -26.70
CA GLN A 74 19.36 -5.48 -27.39
C GLN A 74 17.83 -5.25 -27.27
N PRO A 75 17.03 -5.66 -28.27
CA PRO A 75 15.56 -5.44 -28.27
C PRO A 75 14.82 -6.02 -27.06
N ARG A 76 15.36 -7.08 -26.44
CA ARG A 76 14.81 -7.76 -25.25
C ARG A 76 15.40 -7.28 -23.93
N GLN A 77 16.46 -6.48 -23.97
CA GLN A 77 17.05 -5.91 -22.76
C GLN A 77 16.36 -4.58 -22.50
N ARG A 78 15.58 -4.48 -21.44
CA ARG A 78 15.04 -3.22 -20.95
C ARG A 78 15.43 -3.08 -19.49
N SER A 79 15.87 -1.89 -19.11
CA SER A 79 15.98 -1.56 -17.69
C SER A 79 14.69 -0.86 -17.28
N CYS A 80 14.11 -1.26 -16.16
CA CYS A 80 12.94 -0.61 -15.60
C CYS A 80 13.31 -0.03 -14.22
N SER A 81 12.92 1.21 -13.99
CA SER A 81 13.00 1.86 -12.69
C SER A 81 11.64 2.40 -12.30
N ILE A 82 11.31 2.32 -11.01
CA ILE A 82 10.09 2.89 -10.45
C ILE A 82 10.46 3.92 -9.39
N ALA A 83 9.85 5.11 -9.47
CA ALA A 83 9.95 6.13 -8.44
C ALA A 83 8.54 6.53 -7.98
N LEU A 84 8.35 6.66 -6.67
CA LEU A 84 7.10 7.08 -6.07
C LEU A 84 7.35 8.25 -5.13
N ARG A 85 6.39 9.17 -5.09
CA ARG A 85 6.29 10.21 -4.07
C ARG A 85 4.96 10.09 -3.37
N LEU A 86 5.01 9.98 -2.04
CA LEU A 86 3.84 9.97 -1.18
C LEU A 86 3.85 11.21 -0.28
N LEU A 87 2.69 11.82 -0.06
CA LEU A 87 2.46 12.76 1.03
C LEU A 87 2.21 11.95 2.31
N GLY A 88 2.99 12.18 3.36
CA GLY A 88 2.90 11.44 4.62
C GLY A 88 1.51 11.52 5.27
N ALA A 89 1.21 10.58 6.17
CA ALA A 89 -0.11 10.45 6.83
C ALA A 89 -0.57 11.76 7.50
N TYR A 90 0.37 12.47 8.12
CA TYR A 90 0.16 13.72 8.83
C TYR A 90 0.23 14.97 7.92
N LYS A 91 0.47 14.77 6.62
CA LYS A 91 0.55 15.82 5.58
C LYS A 91 1.62 16.88 5.85
N ASP A 92 2.66 16.50 6.57
CA ASP A 92 3.76 17.36 7.05
C ASP A 92 5.13 16.94 6.49
N GLY A 93 5.15 15.93 5.63
CA GLY A 93 6.37 15.40 5.02
C GLY A 93 6.07 14.59 3.76
N HIS A 94 7.13 14.21 3.06
CA HIS A 94 7.03 13.38 1.87
C HIS A 94 7.90 12.13 2.01
N ILE A 95 7.42 11.03 1.46
CA ILE A 95 8.14 9.76 1.39
C ILE A 95 8.50 9.52 -0.07
N GLU A 96 9.80 9.39 -0.34
CA GLU A 96 10.30 9.07 -1.67
C GLU A 96 10.82 7.63 -1.71
N ILE A 97 10.24 6.81 -2.58
CA ILE A 97 10.63 5.41 -2.76
C ILE A 97 11.19 5.25 -4.17
N ARG A 98 12.41 4.71 -4.26
CA ARG A 98 13.11 4.52 -5.54
C ARG A 98 13.55 3.07 -5.70
N TYR A 99 13.06 2.44 -6.75
CA TYR A 99 13.46 1.11 -7.19
C TYR A 99 14.26 1.25 -8.50
N PRO A 100 15.61 1.28 -8.43
CA PRO A 100 16.44 1.55 -9.60
C PRO A 100 16.44 0.40 -10.61
N THR A 101 16.22 -0.84 -10.14
CA THR A 101 16.21 -2.06 -10.95
C THR A 101 14.96 -2.86 -10.63
N VAL A 102 13.98 -2.81 -11.52
CA VAL A 102 12.71 -3.53 -11.41
C VAL A 102 12.65 -4.62 -12.48
N TYR A 103 12.43 -5.86 -12.05
CA TYR A 103 12.35 -7.02 -12.95
C TYR A 103 10.93 -7.27 -13.48
N ALA A 104 9.93 -6.98 -12.66
CA ALA A 104 8.52 -7.10 -13.01
C ALA A 104 7.68 -6.18 -12.11
N TYR A 105 6.57 -5.68 -12.63
CA TYR A 105 5.57 -4.90 -11.89
C TYR A 105 4.19 -5.13 -12.48
N SER A 106 3.15 -4.82 -11.71
CA SER A 106 1.76 -4.82 -12.17
C SER A 106 1.06 -3.59 -11.59
N LEU A 107 0.31 -2.88 -12.43
CA LEU A 107 -0.53 -1.77 -12.00
C LEU A 107 -1.99 -2.20 -12.11
N ARG A 108 -2.67 -2.22 -10.98
CA ARG A 108 -4.08 -2.60 -10.90
C ARG A 108 -4.87 -1.49 -10.24
N GLU A 109 -5.82 -0.92 -10.97
CA GLU A 109 -6.84 -0.07 -10.38
C GLU A 109 -7.77 -0.94 -9.52
N LEU A 110 -7.89 -0.59 -8.25
CA LEU A 110 -8.92 -1.17 -7.40
C LEU A 110 -10.21 -0.38 -7.66
N ARG A 111 -11.19 -1.04 -8.28
CA ARG A 111 -12.54 -0.47 -8.44
C ARG A 111 -13.02 -0.01 -7.05
N PRO A 112 -13.49 1.24 -6.90
CA PRO A 112 -14.09 1.64 -5.64
C PRO A 112 -15.26 0.69 -5.33
N MET A 113 -15.31 0.19 -4.09
CA MET A 113 -16.49 -0.52 -3.63
C MET A 113 -17.69 0.40 -3.84
N ARG A 114 -18.60 0.02 -4.75
CA ARG A 114 -19.88 0.71 -4.88
C ARG A 114 -20.58 0.59 -3.54
N ARG A 115 -20.66 1.67 -2.76
CA ARG A 115 -21.56 1.74 -1.62
C ARG A 115 -22.96 1.42 -2.15
N ARG A 116 -23.51 0.30 -1.68
CA ARG A 116 -24.88 -0.09 -1.97
C ARG A 116 -25.76 0.99 -1.35
N THR A 117 -26.16 1.97 -2.16
CA THR A 117 -27.14 2.97 -1.72
C THR A 117 -28.45 2.20 -1.64
N VAL A 118 -28.90 1.90 -0.42
CA VAL A 118 -30.27 1.45 -0.21
C VAL A 118 -31.13 2.68 -0.44
N ILE A 119 -31.51 2.93 -1.69
CA ILE A 119 -32.56 3.89 -2.00
C ILE A 119 -33.88 3.17 -1.74
N GLY A 120 -34.29 3.17 -0.47
CA GLY A 120 -35.68 2.96 -0.10
C GLY A 120 -36.45 4.23 -0.41
N ALA A 121 -36.87 4.40 -1.67
CA ALA A 121 -37.90 5.35 -2.04
C ALA A 121 -38.63 4.80 -3.27
N THR A 122 -39.68 4.02 -3.00
CA THR A 122 -40.73 3.73 -3.97
C THR A 122 -41.29 5.04 -4.50
N THR A 123 -40.96 5.39 -5.73
CA THR A 123 -41.76 6.34 -6.50
C THR A 123 -42.01 5.71 -7.86
N ASN A 124 -43.24 5.22 -8.03
CA ASN A 124 -43.79 4.83 -9.32
C ASN A 124 -43.68 6.01 -10.29
N PHE A 125 -43.03 5.81 -11.42
CA PHE A 125 -43.28 6.61 -12.61
C PHE A 125 -43.68 5.70 -13.75
N ALA A 126 -44.88 6.00 -14.26
CA ALA A 126 -45.57 5.30 -15.32
C ALA A 126 -44.76 5.31 -16.63
N SER A 127 -44.80 4.18 -17.34
CA SER A 127 -44.33 4.03 -18.71
C SER A 127 -45.11 4.96 -19.67
N PRO A 128 -44.44 5.60 -20.64
CA PRO A 128 -45.12 6.01 -21.86
C PRO A 128 -45.22 4.80 -22.80
N ILE A 129 -46.45 4.47 -23.15
CA ILE A 129 -46.82 3.54 -24.22
C ILE A 129 -46.28 4.10 -25.55
N ALA A 130 -45.50 3.28 -26.26
CA ALA A 130 -45.24 3.47 -27.68
C ALA A 130 -46.19 2.56 -28.46
N VAL A 131 -47.05 3.14 -29.29
CA VAL A 131 -47.76 2.44 -30.37
C VAL A 131 -47.61 3.30 -31.63
N THR A 132 -47.23 2.61 -32.70
CA THR A 132 -47.03 3.05 -34.08
C THR A 132 -48.26 3.74 -34.68
#